data_AF-A0A8T3WJU2-F1
#
_entry.id   AF-A0A8T3WJU2-F1
#
_cell.length_a   1.000
_cell.length_b   1.000
_cell.length_c   1.000
_cell.angle_alpha   90.00
_cell.angle_beta   90.00
_cell.angle_gamma   90.00
#
_symmetry.space_group_name_H-M   'P 1'
#
loop_
_entity.id
_entity.type
_entity.pdbx_description
1 polymer ?
#
loop_
_entity_poly.entity_id
_entity_poly.type
_entity_poly.pdbx_seq_one_letter_code
_entity_poly.pdbx_strand_id
1 'polypeptide(L)'
;MFRKYVLVVIILILLLPPGFSHGDEDEVIETSRWGNPVFYIKMTGIFVLAISLFIATFGRKLATKYKIFFFLVIALPVVFSSLYLGSHTIYENLISETGGPVHWHADYQVIACGEKKELIDPEGIRNRIGTAEIHEHNDDRIHIEGTLKKVEDASLKNYFYSIGGELEQNHLIYQTEDGILDLENGDACPNGNPGILKVFVNGRRIDNFNEYVIYPDSRVPPGDCIIILFDETNSDTTNIICESWKVQGWNYDSFKRREINMGDMIWE
;
A
#
# COMPACT_ATOMS: atom_id res chain seq x y z
N MET A 1 11.37 24.70 40.89
CA MET A 1 10.52 23.53 40.57
C MET A 1 10.30 23.35 39.06
N PHE A 2 9.90 24.39 38.33
CA PHE A 2 9.57 24.33 36.88
C PHE A 2 10.67 23.80 35.94
N ARG A 3 11.96 24.11 36.20
CA ARG A 3 13.10 23.61 35.40
C ARG A 3 13.24 22.08 35.38
N LYS A 4 12.80 21.38 36.43
CA LYS A 4 12.92 19.91 36.50
C LYS A 4 11.91 19.21 35.59
N TYR A 5 10.72 19.76 35.43
CA TYR A 5 9.66 19.17 34.60
C TYR A 5 9.92 19.34 33.09
N VAL A 6 10.57 20.42 32.68
CA VAL A 6 10.91 20.63 31.26
C VAL A 6 11.97 19.65 30.78
N LEU A 7 12.96 19.33 31.62
CA LEU A 7 13.94 18.30 31.31
C LEU A 7 13.27 16.93 31.13
N VAL A 8 12.32 16.59 31.99
CA VAL A 8 11.54 15.34 31.91
C VAL A 8 10.69 15.28 30.64
N VAL A 9 10.08 16.39 30.22
CA VAL A 9 9.30 16.45 28.97
C VAL A 9 10.21 16.32 27.74
N ILE A 10 11.37 17.00 27.72
CA ILE A 10 12.35 16.86 26.62
C ILE A 10 12.88 15.43 26.55
N ILE A 11 13.20 14.82 27.69
CA ILE A 11 13.64 13.43 27.77
C ILE A 11 12.51 12.50 27.29
N LEU A 12 11.26 12.71 27.71
CA LEU A 12 10.13 11.94 27.21
C LEU A 12 9.96 12.08 25.70
N ILE A 13 10.10 13.28 25.11
CA ILE A 13 10.01 13.49 23.66
C ILE A 13 11.15 12.82 22.90
N LEU A 14 12.38 12.85 23.44
CA LEU A 14 13.53 12.16 22.86
C LEU A 14 13.46 10.63 23.04
N LEU A 15 12.75 10.17 24.08
CA LEU A 15 12.52 8.75 24.37
C LEU A 15 11.22 8.22 23.77
N LEU A 16 10.35 9.08 23.22
CA LEU A 16 9.21 8.60 22.44
C LEU A 16 9.83 7.84 21.28
N PRO A 17 9.60 6.52 21.17
CA PRO A 17 9.99 5.81 19.96
C PRO A 17 9.37 6.60 18.81
N PRO A 18 10.11 6.83 17.73
CA PRO A 18 9.51 7.45 16.57
C PRO A 18 8.34 6.55 16.19
N GLY A 19 7.12 7.02 16.45
CA GLY A 19 5.90 6.31 16.15
C GLY A 19 5.74 6.34 14.65
N PHE A 20 6.49 5.49 13.98
CA PHE A 20 6.39 5.24 12.55
C PHE A 20 5.13 4.39 12.37
N SER A 21 3.98 5.07 12.32
CA SER A 21 2.69 4.47 11.99
C SER A 21 2.66 3.92 10.56
N HIS A 22 3.65 4.25 9.73
CA HIS A 22 3.85 3.72 8.39
C HIS A 22 5.34 3.40 8.27
N GLY A 23 5.66 2.14 7.98
CA GLY A 23 7.03 1.65 7.90
C GLY A 23 7.88 2.44 6.90
N ASP A 24 9.16 2.58 7.21
CA ASP A 24 10.20 3.26 6.41
C ASP A 24 10.49 2.53 5.07
N GLU A 25 9.48 2.33 4.22
CA GLU A 25 9.64 1.62 2.94
C GLU A 25 9.77 2.54 1.73
N ASP A 26 9.58 3.85 1.88
CA ASP A 26 9.80 4.83 0.79
C ASP A 26 11.29 5.21 0.60
N GLU A 27 12.24 4.39 1.08
CA GLU A 27 13.68 4.72 0.98
C GLU A 27 14.26 4.59 -0.44
N VAL A 28 13.46 4.21 -1.45
CA VAL A 28 13.90 4.14 -2.85
C VAL A 28 12.98 4.95 -3.76
N ILE A 29 12.96 6.26 -3.60
CA ILE A 29 13.07 7.25 -4.68
C ILE A 29 13.50 8.56 -4.00
N GLU A 30 14.62 9.10 -4.46
CA GLU A 30 15.33 10.30 -4.02
C GLU A 30 14.52 11.59 -4.28
N THR A 31 13.23 11.63 -3.93
CA THR A 31 12.53 12.91 -3.77
C THR A 31 13.23 13.64 -2.63
N SER A 32 13.65 14.88 -2.88
CA SER A 32 14.36 15.66 -1.86
C SER A 32 13.56 15.59 -0.56
N ARG A 33 14.22 15.27 0.56
CA ARG A 33 13.62 15.15 1.90
C ARG A 33 12.67 16.30 2.26
N TRP A 34 12.84 17.45 1.62
CA TRP A 34 12.05 18.68 1.77
C TRP A 34 10.74 18.73 0.98
N GLY A 35 10.54 17.85 0.00
CA GLY A 35 9.30 17.74 -0.78
C GLY A 35 8.22 16.90 -0.09
N ASN A 36 8.56 16.16 0.98
CA ASN A 36 7.61 15.32 1.69
C ASN A 36 6.76 16.17 2.69
N PRO A 37 5.43 16.25 2.54
CA PRO A 37 4.57 17.05 3.40
C PRO A 37 4.55 16.56 4.85
N VAL A 38 4.68 15.25 5.08
CA VAL A 38 4.76 14.67 6.42
C VAL A 38 6.03 15.14 7.13
N PHE A 39 7.16 15.21 6.43
CA PHE A 39 8.41 15.75 6.99
C PHE A 39 8.24 17.22 7.42
N TYR A 40 7.61 18.05 6.60
CA TYR A 40 7.37 19.47 6.92
C TYR A 40 6.50 19.64 8.18
N ILE A 41 5.45 18.84 8.32
CA ILE A 41 4.57 18.85 9.50
C ILE A 41 5.33 18.41 10.74
N LYS A 42 6.13 17.33 10.64
CA LYS A 42 6.98 16.86 11.75
C LYS A 42 7.94 17.96 12.23
N MET A 43 8.64 18.62 11.31
CA MET A 43 9.56 19.71 11.65
C MET A 43 8.85 20.92 12.25
N THR A 44 7.66 21.27 11.74
CA THR A 44 6.82 22.34 12.30
C THR A 44 6.40 22.01 13.73
N GLY A 45 5.97 20.77 13.99
CA GLY A 45 5.61 20.29 15.32
C GLY A 45 6.77 20.40 16.32
N ILE A 46 7.96 19.92 15.93
CA ILE A 46 9.19 20.03 16.74
C ILE A 46 9.53 21.50 17.03
N PHE A 47 9.45 22.37 16.02
CA PHE A 47 9.71 23.80 16.17
C PHE A 47 8.74 24.46 17.16
N VAL A 48 7.43 24.25 16.99
CA VAL A 48 6.39 24.79 17.88
C VAL A 48 6.58 24.31 19.32
N LEU A 49 6.92 23.04 19.49
CA LEU A 49 7.18 22.45 20.80
C LEU A 49 8.41 23.08 21.46
N ALA A 50 9.52 23.24 20.73
CA ALA A 50 10.74 23.86 21.22
C ALA A 50 10.49 25.33 21.65
N ILE A 51 9.79 26.11 20.84
CA ILE A 51 9.43 27.51 21.17
C ILE A 51 8.51 27.56 22.38
N SER A 52 7.52 26.67 22.46
CA SER A 52 6.59 26.60 23.60
C SER A 52 7.32 26.28 24.91
N LEU A 53 8.23 25.32 24.87
CA LEU A 53 9.08 24.96 26.03
C LEU A 53 10.02 26.11 26.42
N PHE A 54 10.59 26.82 25.45
CA PHE A 54 11.42 28.01 25.70
C PHE A 54 10.63 29.13 26.40
N ILE A 55 9.43 29.45 25.92
CA ILE A 55 8.55 30.45 26.53
C ILE A 55 8.15 30.01 27.95
N ALA A 56 7.82 28.75 28.14
CA ALA A 56 7.43 28.21 29.44
C ALA A 56 8.57 28.27 30.49
N THR A 57 9.82 28.08 30.07
CA THR A 57 11.01 28.03 30.95
C THR A 57 11.60 29.40 31.26
N PHE A 58 11.75 30.26 30.26
CA PHE A 58 12.48 31.53 30.39
C PHE A 58 11.58 32.76 30.26
N GLY A 59 10.36 32.56 29.76
CA GLY A 59 9.61 33.62 29.11
C GLY A 59 8.55 34.32 29.93
N ARG A 60 8.23 33.99 31.20
CA ARG A 60 7.01 34.56 31.84
C ARG A 60 6.88 36.10 31.79
N LYS A 61 7.99 36.85 31.96
CA LYS A 61 8.01 38.32 31.82
C LYS A 61 8.16 38.80 30.36
N LEU A 62 8.87 38.05 29.52
CA LEU A 62 9.01 38.36 28.08
C LEU A 62 7.71 38.10 27.33
N ALA A 63 6.98 37.05 27.69
CA ALA A 63 5.74 36.61 27.07
C ALA A 63 4.61 37.63 27.26
N THR A 64 4.55 38.31 28.41
CA THR A 64 3.59 39.40 28.62
C THR A 64 3.92 40.63 27.76
N LYS A 65 5.21 40.95 27.58
CA LYS A 65 5.64 42.10 26.75
C LYS A 65 5.54 41.83 25.24
N TYR A 66 5.83 40.60 24.82
CA TYR A 66 5.94 40.19 23.41
C TYR A 66 4.90 39.14 23.01
N LYS A 67 3.71 39.17 23.63
CA LYS A 67 2.66 38.15 23.44
C LYS A 67 2.31 37.94 21.96
N ILE A 68 2.10 39.04 21.23
CA ILE A 68 1.74 39.02 19.81
C ILE A 68 2.87 38.39 18.98
N PHE A 69 4.12 38.75 19.27
CA PHE A 69 5.28 38.18 18.56
C PHE A 69 5.36 36.66 18.73
N PHE A 70 5.28 36.15 19.97
CA PHE A 70 5.30 34.71 20.21
C PHE A 70 4.10 33.99 19.61
N PHE A 71 2.92 34.61 19.66
CA PHE A 71 1.74 34.08 18.99
C PHE A 71 1.99 33.93 17.49
N LEU A 72 2.52 34.95 16.82
CA LEU A 72 2.83 34.89 15.38
C LEU A 72 3.93 33.88 15.04
N VAL A 73 4.99 33.78 15.85
CA VAL A 73 6.07 32.80 15.66
C VAL A 73 5.55 31.37 15.72
N ILE A 74 4.51 31.09 16.50
CA ILE A 74 3.87 29.77 16.57
C ILE A 74 2.80 29.62 15.48
N ALA A 75 1.94 30.62 15.32
CA ALA A 75 0.80 30.57 14.43
C ALA A 75 1.20 30.53 12.95
N LEU A 76 2.19 31.33 12.52
CA LEU A 76 2.59 31.39 11.12
C LEU A 76 3.12 30.04 10.60
N PRO A 77 4.07 29.35 11.26
CA PRO A 77 4.51 28.02 10.81
C PRO A 77 3.38 27.00 10.74
N VAL A 78 2.45 27.00 11.72
CA VAL A 78 1.29 26.09 11.72
C VAL A 78 0.34 26.39 10.55
N VAL A 79 0.08 27.67 10.27
CA VAL A 79 -0.74 28.07 9.12
C VAL A 79 -0.05 27.71 7.81
N PHE A 80 1.24 27.99 7.67
CA PHE A 80 2.01 27.65 6.46
C PHE A 80 2.11 26.14 6.24
N SER A 81 2.32 25.33 7.29
CA SER A 81 2.33 23.87 7.16
C SER A 81 0.96 23.32 6.77
N SER A 82 -0.11 23.89 7.32
CA SER A 82 -1.48 23.50 6.97
C SER A 82 -1.81 23.86 5.51
N LEU A 83 -1.46 25.07 5.07
CA LEU A 83 -1.63 25.50 3.68
C LEU A 83 -0.79 24.64 2.73
N TYR A 84 0.46 24.35 3.08
CA TYR A 84 1.33 23.50 2.29
C TYR A 84 0.76 22.08 2.14
N LEU A 85 0.33 21.46 3.25
CA LEU A 85 -0.31 20.15 3.22
C LEU A 85 -1.57 20.16 2.33
N GLY A 86 -2.48 21.10 2.56
CA GLY A 86 -3.70 21.20 1.76
C GLY A 86 -3.43 21.44 0.28
N SER A 87 -2.46 22.30 -0.05
CA SER A 87 -2.07 22.57 -1.44
C SER A 87 -1.42 21.35 -2.08
N HIS A 88 -0.60 20.61 -1.34
CA HIS A 88 0.02 19.38 -1.81
C HIS A 88 -1.03 18.28 -2.06
N THR A 89 -2.02 18.13 -1.17
CA THR A 89 -3.11 17.16 -1.38
C THR A 89 -3.93 17.51 -2.61
N ILE A 90 -4.29 18.78 -2.81
CA ILE A 90 -4.99 19.23 -4.02
C ILE A 90 -4.13 18.96 -5.25
N TYR A 91 -2.83 19.27 -5.18
CA TYR A 91 -1.90 19.05 -6.28
C TYR A 91 -1.81 17.57 -6.68
N GLU A 92 -1.62 16.66 -5.71
CA GLU A 92 -1.56 15.21 -5.97
C GLU A 92 -2.87 14.69 -6.59
N ASN A 93 -4.03 15.15 -6.11
CA ASN A 93 -5.31 14.77 -6.70
C ASN A 93 -5.49 15.29 -8.13
N LEU A 94 -4.96 16.48 -8.46
CA LEU A 94 -5.05 17.07 -9.80
C LEU A 94 -4.15 16.38 -10.83
N ILE A 95 -3.01 15.84 -10.40
CA ILE A 95 -2.09 15.12 -11.30
C ILE A 95 -2.35 13.60 -11.32
N SER A 96 -3.21 13.10 -10.44
CA SER A 96 -3.61 11.70 -10.37
C SER A 96 -4.60 11.36 -11.48
N GLU A 97 -4.34 10.27 -12.20
CA GLU A 97 -5.30 9.73 -13.18
C GLU A 97 -6.59 9.22 -12.53
N THR A 98 -6.54 8.81 -11.25
CA THR A 98 -7.72 8.38 -10.48
C THR A 98 -8.53 9.55 -9.89
N GLY A 99 -8.00 10.77 -9.96
CA GLY A 99 -8.66 11.99 -9.45
C GLY A 99 -8.72 12.11 -7.93
N GLY A 100 -8.06 11.23 -7.18
CA GLY A 100 -8.07 11.23 -5.71
C GLY A 100 -7.60 9.90 -5.12
N PRO A 101 -7.73 9.73 -3.79
CA PRO A 101 -7.37 8.47 -3.15
C PRO A 101 -8.34 7.36 -3.54
N VAL A 102 -7.79 6.18 -3.78
CA VAL A 102 -8.50 4.95 -4.06
C VAL A 102 -8.40 3.98 -2.88
N HIS A 103 -9.28 3.00 -2.90
CA HIS A 103 -9.28 1.86 -1.99
C HIS A 103 -9.83 0.70 -2.80
N TRP A 104 -8.95 -0.05 -3.48
CA TRP A 104 -9.32 -1.16 -4.33
C TRP A 104 -8.81 -2.47 -3.75
N HIS A 105 -9.53 -3.54 -4.06
CA HIS A 105 -9.21 -4.88 -3.61
C HIS A 105 -9.23 -5.87 -4.76
N ALA A 106 -8.32 -6.83 -4.73
CA ALA A 106 -8.40 -8.05 -5.52
C ALA A 106 -7.95 -9.24 -4.69
N ASP A 107 -8.71 -10.33 -4.73
CA ASP A 107 -8.32 -11.57 -4.08
C ASP A 107 -7.39 -12.33 -5.01
N TYR A 108 -6.37 -12.98 -4.46
CA TYR A 108 -5.40 -13.72 -5.27
C TYR A 108 -4.97 -15.04 -4.64
N GLN A 109 -4.43 -15.95 -5.47
CA GLN A 109 -3.77 -17.17 -5.01
C GLN A 109 -2.58 -17.49 -5.90
N VAL A 110 -1.47 -17.91 -5.29
CA VAL A 110 -0.32 -18.50 -5.98
C VAL A 110 -0.35 -20.01 -5.77
N ILE A 111 -0.34 -20.77 -6.87
CA ILE A 111 -0.39 -22.23 -6.85
C ILE A 111 0.74 -22.76 -7.72
N ALA A 112 1.63 -23.54 -7.12
CA ALA A 112 2.76 -24.15 -7.79
C ALA A 112 2.67 -25.68 -7.67
N CYS A 113 2.64 -26.36 -8.81
CA CYS A 113 2.59 -27.82 -8.92
C CYS A 113 1.49 -28.48 -8.07
N GLY A 114 0.32 -27.84 -8.00
CA GLY A 114 -0.86 -28.32 -7.27
C GLY A 114 -0.91 -27.92 -5.78
N GLU A 115 0.06 -27.15 -5.29
CA GLU A 115 0.10 -26.69 -3.90
C GLU A 115 -0.07 -25.17 -3.83
N LYS A 116 -0.94 -24.68 -2.94
CA LYS A 116 -1.06 -23.24 -2.64
C LYS A 116 0.21 -22.80 -1.92
N LYS A 117 0.77 -21.68 -2.34
CA LYS A 117 1.92 -21.04 -1.74
C LYS A 117 1.45 -19.76 -1.04
N GLU A 118 1.67 -19.70 0.26
CA GLU A 118 1.34 -18.54 1.08
C GLU A 118 2.45 -17.51 1.00
N LEU A 119 2.06 -16.23 1.00
CA LEU A 119 3.00 -15.12 1.17
C LEU A 119 3.61 -15.19 2.57
N ILE A 120 4.82 -14.65 2.76
CA ILE A 120 5.35 -14.47 4.12
C ILE A 120 4.40 -13.60 4.96
N ASP A 121 4.25 -13.95 6.23
CA ASP A 121 3.50 -13.12 7.17
C ASP A 121 4.27 -11.84 7.51
N PRO A 122 3.59 -10.69 7.70
CA PRO A 122 4.22 -9.48 8.21
C PRO A 122 4.73 -9.66 9.64
N GLU A 123 5.99 -9.25 9.89
CA GLU A 123 6.63 -9.36 11.21
C GLU A 123 6.71 -8.02 11.98
N GLY A 124 6.71 -8.13 13.32
CA GLY A 124 7.03 -7.02 14.22
C GLY A 124 5.90 -6.00 14.37
N ILE A 125 6.18 -4.72 14.06
CA ILE A 125 5.21 -3.61 14.14
C ILE A 125 4.48 -3.43 12.80
N ARG A 126 4.99 -4.02 11.72
CA ARG A 126 4.36 -3.97 10.40
C ARG A 126 3.19 -4.93 10.39
N ASN A 127 2.06 -4.47 9.86
CA ASN A 127 0.86 -5.29 9.66
C ASN A 127 0.61 -5.58 8.18
N ARG A 128 1.60 -5.36 7.31
CA ARG A 128 1.48 -5.53 5.86
C ARG A 128 2.81 -5.96 5.23
N ILE A 129 2.71 -6.61 4.07
CA ILE A 129 3.81 -6.84 3.13
C ILE A 129 3.55 -5.99 1.88
N GLY A 130 4.51 -5.15 1.49
CA GLY A 130 4.35 -4.19 0.39
C GLY A 130 4.38 -2.73 0.83
N THR A 131 4.22 -1.83 -0.15
CA THR A 131 4.33 -0.38 0.07
C THR A 131 3.10 0.19 0.80
N ALA A 132 3.06 1.51 1.02
CA ALA A 132 1.86 2.14 1.54
C ALA A 132 0.69 2.07 0.56
N GLU A 133 0.98 2.13 -0.74
CA GLU A 133 0.00 2.20 -1.81
C GLU A 133 -0.49 0.83 -2.26
N ILE A 134 0.37 -0.20 -2.22
CA ILE A 134 0.04 -1.53 -2.73
C ILE A 134 0.64 -2.60 -1.82
N HIS A 135 -0.22 -3.40 -1.20
CA HIS A 135 0.20 -4.32 -0.12
C HIS A 135 -0.81 -5.43 0.16
N GLU A 136 -0.44 -6.31 1.08
CA GLU A 136 -1.18 -7.48 1.54
C GLU A 136 -1.16 -7.54 3.09
N HIS A 137 -2.22 -8.04 3.73
CA HIS A 137 -2.44 -8.02 5.18
C HIS A 137 -2.55 -9.41 5.85
N ASN A 138 -1.99 -10.45 5.25
CA ASN A 138 -2.25 -11.87 5.53
C ASN A 138 -3.74 -12.25 5.40
N ASP A 139 -4.38 -11.81 4.32
CA ASP A 139 -5.78 -12.06 3.98
C ASP A 139 -6.01 -12.51 2.52
N ASP A 140 -4.96 -12.97 1.82
CA ASP A 140 -4.99 -13.40 0.41
C ASP A 140 -5.53 -12.31 -0.54
N ARG A 141 -5.29 -11.05 -0.20
CA ARG A 141 -5.86 -9.90 -0.91
C ARG A 141 -4.83 -8.82 -1.18
N ILE A 142 -4.84 -8.38 -2.42
CA ILE A 142 -4.15 -7.19 -2.87
C ILE A 142 -4.98 -5.98 -2.46
N HIS A 143 -4.39 -5.08 -1.68
CA HIS A 143 -4.96 -3.79 -1.30
C HIS A 143 -4.24 -2.69 -2.07
N ILE A 144 -5.02 -1.80 -2.69
CA ILE A 144 -4.52 -0.63 -3.40
C ILE A 144 -5.15 0.60 -2.77
N GLU A 145 -4.35 1.35 -2.01
CA GLU A 145 -4.82 2.41 -1.13
C GLU A 145 -4.06 3.72 -1.35
N GLY A 146 -4.76 4.85 -1.46
CA GLY A 146 -4.13 6.16 -1.63
C GLY A 146 -4.19 6.67 -3.05
N THR A 147 -3.37 7.68 -3.39
CA THR A 147 -3.53 8.44 -4.64
C THR A 147 -2.58 7.92 -5.72
N LEU A 148 -3.11 7.25 -6.73
CA LEU A 148 -2.30 6.73 -7.85
C LEU A 148 -2.00 7.85 -8.84
N LYS A 149 -0.72 8.09 -9.13
CA LYS A 149 -0.35 9.06 -10.18
C LYS A 149 -0.74 8.53 -11.54
N LYS A 150 -0.50 7.24 -11.77
CA LYS A 150 -0.88 6.51 -12.97
C LYS A 150 -1.71 5.29 -12.61
N VAL A 151 -2.72 4.98 -13.41
CA VAL A 151 -3.53 3.77 -13.19
C VAL A 151 -2.69 2.50 -13.34
N GLU A 152 -1.62 2.52 -14.15
CA GLU A 152 -0.71 1.38 -14.29
C GLU A 152 0.08 1.06 -13.00
N ASP A 153 0.14 2.00 -12.05
CA ASP A 153 0.76 1.76 -10.74
C ASP A 153 0.00 0.63 -9.98
N ALA A 154 -1.28 0.44 -10.28
CA ALA A 154 -2.15 -0.65 -9.80
C ALA A 154 -2.04 -1.96 -10.62
N SER A 155 -0.97 -2.15 -11.37
CA SER A 155 -0.76 -3.37 -12.14
C SER A 155 -0.36 -4.57 -11.27
N LEU A 156 -0.71 -5.77 -11.72
CA LEU A 156 -0.32 -7.02 -11.04
C LEU A 156 1.21 -7.16 -10.96
N LYS A 157 1.94 -6.72 -11.99
CA LYS A 157 3.40 -6.67 -11.95
C LYS A 157 3.92 -5.83 -10.78
N ASN A 158 3.37 -4.64 -10.59
CA ASN A 158 3.80 -3.73 -9.52
C ASN A 158 3.43 -4.28 -8.14
N TYR A 159 2.32 -5.02 -8.02
CA TYR A 159 2.01 -5.75 -6.79
C TYR A 159 3.12 -6.74 -6.44
N PHE A 160 3.50 -7.64 -7.35
CA PHE A 160 4.56 -8.61 -7.08
C PHE A 160 5.91 -7.94 -6.77
N TYR A 161 6.24 -6.85 -7.46
CA TYR A 161 7.42 -6.06 -7.15
C TYR A 161 7.36 -5.47 -5.73
N SER A 162 6.21 -4.93 -5.32
CA SER A 162 6.03 -4.30 -4.01
C SER A 162 6.23 -5.27 -2.84
N ILE A 163 5.81 -6.53 -3.00
CA ILE A 163 5.98 -7.58 -1.99
C ILE A 163 7.36 -8.26 -2.05
N GLY A 164 8.31 -7.69 -2.79
CA GLY A 164 9.68 -8.20 -2.91
C GLY A 164 9.82 -9.43 -3.82
N GLY A 165 8.87 -9.62 -4.74
CA GLY A 165 8.87 -10.66 -5.76
C GLY A 165 8.97 -10.10 -7.19
N GLU A 166 8.66 -10.94 -8.15
CA GLU A 166 8.66 -10.63 -9.58
C GLU A 166 7.61 -11.49 -10.29
N LEU A 167 6.85 -10.88 -11.21
CA LEU A 167 5.96 -11.61 -12.10
C LEU A 167 6.23 -11.15 -13.53
N GLU A 168 6.77 -12.06 -14.33
CA GLU A 168 7.01 -11.89 -15.76
C GLU A 168 6.41 -13.05 -16.57
N GLN A 169 6.43 -12.94 -17.90
CA GLN A 169 5.77 -13.88 -18.81
C GLN A 169 6.16 -15.34 -18.61
N ASN A 170 7.41 -15.59 -18.21
CA ASN A 170 7.95 -16.93 -18.04
C ASN A 170 8.54 -17.17 -16.65
N HIS A 171 8.42 -16.22 -15.72
CA HIS A 171 9.20 -16.22 -14.50
C HIS A 171 8.38 -15.66 -13.33
N LEU A 172 8.47 -16.33 -12.19
CA LEU A 172 7.82 -15.94 -10.95
C LEU A 172 8.85 -16.02 -9.81
N ILE A 173 9.07 -14.89 -9.13
CA ILE A 173 9.71 -14.83 -7.82
C ILE A 173 8.64 -14.47 -6.80
N TYR A 174 8.47 -15.30 -5.77
CA TYR A 174 7.48 -15.11 -4.73
C TYR A 174 8.03 -15.44 -3.35
N GLN A 175 7.81 -14.56 -2.37
CA GLN A 175 8.28 -14.74 -1.00
C GLN A 175 7.31 -15.67 -0.27
N THR A 176 7.77 -16.82 0.22
CA THR A 176 6.94 -17.76 0.98
C THR A 176 7.53 -18.03 2.36
N GLU A 177 6.74 -18.58 3.29
CA GLU A 177 7.23 -18.99 4.61
C GLU A 177 8.42 -19.96 4.54
N ASP A 178 8.47 -20.80 3.49
CA ASP A 178 9.54 -21.77 3.25
C ASP A 178 10.77 -21.17 2.55
N GLY A 179 10.73 -19.88 2.21
CA GLY A 179 11.78 -19.16 1.48
C GLY A 179 11.31 -18.59 0.15
N ILE A 180 12.28 -18.23 -0.71
CA ILE A 180 12.00 -17.67 -2.03
C ILE A 180 11.59 -18.81 -2.97
N LEU A 181 10.37 -18.71 -3.52
CA LEU A 181 9.92 -19.50 -4.64
C LEU A 181 10.36 -18.81 -5.93
N ASP A 182 11.21 -19.47 -6.69
CA ASP A 182 11.77 -19.01 -7.96
C ASP A 182 11.43 -20.07 -9.02
N LEU A 183 10.59 -19.70 -9.99
CA LEU A 183 10.04 -20.61 -10.99
C LEU A 183 10.15 -20.01 -12.38
N GLU A 184 10.76 -20.75 -13.30
CA GLU A 184 10.80 -20.44 -14.73
C GLU A 184 10.00 -21.48 -15.54
N ASN A 185 9.38 -21.06 -16.64
CA ASN A 185 8.72 -21.97 -17.58
C ASN A 185 9.70 -23.07 -18.04
N GLY A 186 9.29 -24.32 -17.83
CA GLY A 186 10.12 -25.49 -18.11
C GLY A 186 10.74 -26.15 -16.87
N ASP A 187 10.72 -25.48 -15.70
CA ASP A 187 11.11 -26.11 -14.45
C ASP A 187 10.23 -27.31 -14.14
N ALA A 188 10.84 -28.36 -13.61
CA ALA A 188 10.15 -29.62 -13.35
C ALA A 188 9.31 -29.55 -12.08
N CYS A 189 8.02 -29.86 -12.19
CA CYS A 189 7.18 -30.18 -11.05
C CYS A 189 7.60 -31.51 -10.39
N PRO A 190 7.15 -31.82 -9.15
CA PRO A 190 7.51 -33.07 -8.45
C PRO A 190 7.15 -34.37 -9.20
N ASN A 191 6.21 -34.30 -10.14
CA ASN A 191 5.84 -35.40 -11.04
C ASN A 191 6.82 -35.61 -12.20
N GLY A 192 7.83 -34.73 -12.34
CA GLY A 192 8.83 -34.74 -13.42
C GLY A 192 8.39 -34.05 -14.71
N ASN A 193 7.16 -33.53 -14.78
CA ASN A 193 6.67 -32.79 -15.93
C ASN A 193 7.10 -31.31 -15.86
N PRO A 194 7.41 -30.66 -16.99
CA PRO A 194 7.72 -29.24 -17.02
C PRO A 194 6.47 -28.41 -16.71
N GLY A 195 6.60 -27.44 -15.82
CA GLY A 195 5.56 -26.49 -15.47
C GLY A 195 5.52 -25.27 -16.42
N ILE A 196 4.35 -24.66 -16.49
CA ILE A 196 4.04 -23.48 -17.28
C ILE A 196 3.30 -22.49 -16.38
N LEU A 197 3.86 -21.29 -16.24
CA LEU A 197 3.29 -20.13 -15.58
C LEU A 197 2.13 -19.58 -16.41
N LYS A 198 1.00 -19.41 -15.73
CA LYS A 198 -0.25 -18.84 -16.29
C LYS A 198 -0.88 -17.95 -15.24
N VAL A 199 -1.55 -16.90 -15.70
CA VAL A 199 -2.36 -16.04 -14.84
C VAL A 199 -3.80 -16.08 -15.33
N PHE A 200 -4.72 -16.32 -14.40
CA PHE A 200 -6.16 -16.28 -14.65
C PHE A 200 -6.78 -15.14 -13.87
N VAL A 201 -7.63 -14.38 -14.55
CA VAL A 201 -8.48 -13.35 -13.93
C VAL A 201 -9.92 -13.79 -14.12
N ASN A 202 -10.65 -13.93 -13.02
CA ASN A 202 -12.07 -14.30 -13.04
C ASN A 202 -12.34 -15.57 -13.89
N GLY A 203 -11.40 -16.53 -13.81
CA GLY A 203 -11.48 -17.85 -14.44
C GLY A 203 -10.99 -17.93 -15.87
N ARG A 204 -10.51 -16.81 -16.44
CA ARG A 204 -9.99 -16.74 -17.81
C ARG A 204 -8.52 -16.41 -17.81
N ARG A 205 -7.76 -17.12 -18.62
CA ARG A 205 -6.35 -16.84 -18.84
C ARG A 205 -6.19 -15.46 -19.46
N ILE A 206 -5.17 -14.74 -19.03
CA ILE A 206 -4.70 -13.51 -19.67
C ILE A 206 -3.26 -13.71 -20.12
N ASP A 207 -2.94 -13.24 -21.32
CA ASP A 207 -1.61 -13.41 -21.90
C ASP A 207 -0.67 -12.29 -21.45
N ASN A 208 -1.14 -11.03 -21.39
CA ASN A 208 -0.30 -9.90 -20.98
C ASN A 208 -0.54 -9.47 -19.53
N PHE A 209 -0.33 -10.39 -18.58
CA PHE A 209 -0.57 -10.11 -17.16
C PHE A 209 0.38 -9.07 -16.56
N ASN A 210 1.52 -8.80 -17.21
CA ASN A 210 2.44 -7.74 -16.80
C ASN A 210 1.83 -6.34 -16.89
N GLU A 211 0.89 -6.14 -17.82
CA GLU A 211 0.16 -4.88 -18.03
C GLU A 211 -1.25 -4.92 -17.43
N TYR A 212 -1.62 -6.02 -16.78
CA TYR A 212 -2.95 -6.15 -16.20
C TYR A 212 -3.10 -5.23 -15.00
N VAL A 213 -4.00 -4.25 -15.14
CA VAL A 213 -4.43 -3.36 -14.06
C VAL A 213 -5.57 -4.02 -13.30
N ILE A 214 -5.43 -4.09 -11.98
CA ILE A 214 -6.42 -4.65 -11.08
C ILE A 214 -7.73 -3.84 -11.16
N TYR A 215 -8.88 -4.53 -11.22
CA TYR A 215 -10.18 -3.89 -11.35
C TYR A 215 -10.47 -2.99 -10.13
N PRO A 216 -10.92 -1.74 -10.34
CA PRO A 216 -11.08 -0.76 -9.28
C PRO A 216 -12.35 -0.97 -8.43
N ASP A 217 -12.41 -2.05 -7.65
CA ASP A 217 -13.52 -2.35 -6.73
C ASP A 217 -13.15 -2.13 -5.27
N SER A 218 -13.96 -1.35 -4.56
CA SER A 218 -13.76 -1.02 -3.14
C SER A 218 -14.47 -1.97 -2.17
N ARG A 219 -15.19 -2.97 -2.69
CA ARG A 219 -15.99 -3.87 -1.86
C ARG A 219 -15.19 -5.09 -1.44
N VAL A 220 -15.34 -5.48 -0.17
CA VAL A 220 -14.72 -6.68 0.40
C VAL A 220 -15.79 -7.71 0.74
N PRO A 221 -15.92 -8.80 -0.03
CA PRO A 221 -15.85 -8.91 -1.50
C PRO A 221 -17.05 -8.20 -2.19
N PRO A 222 -17.04 -7.87 -3.51
CA PRO A 222 -16.15 -8.36 -4.58
C PRO A 222 -15.01 -7.44 -5.04
N GLY A 223 -13.88 -8.05 -5.40
CA GLY A 223 -12.89 -7.55 -6.35
C GLY A 223 -12.56 -8.65 -7.37
N ASP A 224 -11.48 -8.52 -8.15
CA ASP A 224 -11.02 -9.62 -9.00
C ASP A 224 -10.68 -10.87 -8.19
N CYS A 225 -10.80 -12.04 -8.81
CA CYS A 225 -10.14 -13.25 -8.34
C CYS A 225 -9.02 -13.62 -9.31
N ILE A 226 -7.77 -13.49 -8.85
CA ILE A 226 -6.55 -13.67 -9.62
C ILE A 226 -5.86 -14.97 -9.21
N ILE A 227 -5.68 -15.90 -10.14
CA ILE A 227 -4.97 -17.16 -9.90
C ILE A 227 -3.67 -17.15 -10.68
N ILE A 228 -2.55 -17.19 -9.97
CA ILE A 228 -1.21 -17.39 -10.53
C ILE A 228 -0.93 -18.89 -10.41
N LEU A 229 -0.85 -19.58 -11.55
CA LEU A 229 -0.75 -21.03 -11.62
C LEU A 229 0.51 -21.44 -12.36
N PHE A 230 1.35 -22.25 -11.71
CA PHE A 230 2.47 -22.93 -12.33
C PHE A 230 2.23 -24.45 -12.29
N ASP A 231 1.88 -25.06 -13.42
CA ASP A 231 1.66 -26.51 -13.52
C ASP A 231 1.90 -27.03 -14.96
N GLU A 232 1.76 -28.34 -15.20
CA GLU A 232 1.94 -28.91 -16.54
C GLU A 232 0.81 -28.61 -17.54
N THR A 233 -0.32 -28.06 -17.10
CA THR A 233 -1.51 -27.93 -17.94
C THR A 233 -1.45 -26.67 -18.78
N ASN A 234 -1.88 -26.73 -20.04
CA ASN A 234 -2.00 -25.55 -20.88
C ASN A 234 -3.49 -25.29 -21.17
N SER A 235 -4.16 -24.58 -20.25
CA SER A 235 -5.59 -24.28 -20.34
C SER A 235 -5.86 -22.78 -20.41
N ASP A 236 -6.92 -22.41 -21.12
CA ASP A 236 -7.38 -21.01 -21.22
C ASP A 236 -8.34 -20.62 -20.09
N THR A 237 -8.78 -21.60 -19.30
CA THR A 237 -9.68 -21.40 -18.16
C THR A 237 -9.22 -22.21 -16.95
N THR A 238 -9.67 -21.77 -15.77
CA THR A 238 -9.51 -22.50 -14.51
C THR A 238 -10.85 -22.63 -13.79
N ASN A 239 -10.99 -23.67 -12.96
CA ASN A 239 -12.10 -23.83 -12.02
C ASN A 239 -11.68 -23.48 -10.57
N ILE A 240 -10.41 -23.12 -10.37
CA ILE A 240 -9.87 -22.68 -9.08
C ILE A 240 -10.43 -21.32 -8.78
N ILE A 241 -10.97 -21.11 -7.59
CA ILE A 241 -11.63 -19.87 -7.19
C ILE A 241 -11.09 -19.45 -5.83
N CYS A 242 -10.96 -18.14 -5.65
CA CYS A 242 -10.47 -17.52 -4.43
C CYS A 242 -11.37 -17.87 -3.24
N GLU A 243 -10.78 -18.10 -2.07
CA GLU A 243 -11.53 -18.57 -0.89
C GLU A 243 -12.63 -17.58 -0.45
N SER A 244 -12.33 -16.29 -0.47
CA SER A 244 -13.28 -15.19 -0.23
C SER A 244 -14.54 -15.28 -1.11
N TRP A 245 -14.38 -15.62 -2.39
CA TRP A 245 -15.49 -15.82 -3.32
C TRP A 245 -16.31 -17.06 -2.92
N LYS A 246 -15.65 -18.17 -2.58
CA LYS A 246 -16.33 -19.40 -2.12
C LYS A 246 -17.19 -19.13 -0.89
N VAL A 247 -16.65 -18.43 0.11
CA VAL A 247 -17.34 -18.09 1.36
C VAL A 247 -18.61 -17.28 1.10
N GLN A 248 -18.57 -16.37 0.13
CA GLN A 248 -19.73 -15.57 -0.27
C GLN A 248 -20.70 -16.30 -1.21
N GLY A 249 -20.41 -17.55 -1.60
CA GLY A 249 -21.21 -18.32 -2.56
C GLY A 249 -21.05 -17.86 -4.01
N TRP A 250 -19.96 -17.18 -4.34
CA TRP A 250 -19.67 -16.70 -5.69
C TRP A 250 -19.06 -17.83 -6.53
N ASN A 251 -19.36 -17.79 -7.82
CA ASN A 251 -18.69 -18.54 -8.86
C ASN A 251 -18.55 -17.65 -10.11
N TYR A 252 -17.81 -18.13 -11.12
CA TYR A 252 -17.59 -17.36 -12.34
C TYR A 252 -18.88 -16.99 -13.09
N ASP A 253 -19.94 -17.80 -12.99
CA ASP A 253 -21.22 -17.51 -13.63
C ASP A 253 -22.05 -16.48 -12.85
N SER A 254 -21.97 -16.45 -11.52
CA SER A 254 -22.59 -15.41 -10.70
C SER A 254 -21.87 -14.06 -10.87
N PHE A 255 -20.55 -14.09 -11.02
CA PHE A 255 -19.75 -12.89 -11.27
C PHE A 255 -20.07 -12.26 -12.63
N LYS A 256 -20.01 -13.04 -13.73
CA LYS A 256 -20.31 -12.55 -15.10
C LYS A 256 -21.69 -11.91 -15.23
N ARG A 257 -22.71 -12.49 -14.58
CA ARG A 257 -24.07 -11.92 -14.59
C ARG A 257 -24.12 -10.55 -13.92
N ARG A 258 -23.26 -10.29 -12.94
CA ARG A 258 -23.18 -9.00 -12.25
C ARG A 258 -22.40 -7.97 -13.05
N GLU A 259 -21.32 -8.36 -13.75
CA GLU A 259 -20.62 -7.47 -14.69
C GLU A 259 -21.55 -6.96 -15.79
N ILE A 260 -22.39 -7.84 -16.37
CA ILE A 260 -23.39 -7.43 -17.37
C ILE A 260 -24.33 -6.36 -16.78
N ASN A 261 -24.81 -6.56 -15.56
CA ASN A 261 -25.70 -5.60 -14.90
C ASN A 261 -24.99 -4.30 -14.46
N MET A 262 -23.67 -4.32 -14.25
CA MET A 262 -22.88 -3.14 -13.87
C MET A 262 -22.38 -2.35 -15.09
N GLY A 263 -22.12 -3.00 -16.22
CA GLY A 263 -21.78 -2.35 -17.49
C GLY A 263 -22.90 -1.42 -17.99
N ASP A 264 -24.15 -1.74 -17.65
CA ASP A 264 -25.32 -0.90 -17.93
C ASP A 264 -25.46 0.31 -16.98
N MET A 265 -24.70 0.38 -15.89
CA MET A 265 -24.76 1.47 -14.90
C MET A 265 -23.57 2.44 -14.96
N ILE A 266 -22.51 2.14 -15.73
CA ILE A 266 -21.25 2.91 -15.70
C ILE A 266 -21.17 3.98 -16.82
N TRP A 267 -22.25 4.20 -17.59
CA TRP A 267 -22.30 5.22 -18.65
C TRP A 267 -23.52 6.18 -18.60
N GLU A 268 -24.10 6.41 -17.42
CA GLU A 268 -25.07 7.51 -17.20
C GLU A 268 -24.52 8.60 -16.26
#